data_AF-A0A352F269-F1
#
_entry.id   AF-A0A352F269-F1
#
_cell.length_a   1.000
_cell.length_b   1.000
_cell.length_c   1.000
_cell.angle_alpha   90.00
_cell.angle_beta   90.00
_cell.angle_gamma   90.00
#
_symmetry.space_group_name_H-M   'P 1'
#
loop_
_entity.id
_entity.type
_entity.pdbx_description
1 polymer ?
#
loop_
_entity_poly.entity_id
_entity_poly.type
_entity_poly.pdbx_seq_one_letter_code
_entity_poly.pdbx_strand_id
1 'polypeptide(L)'
;MAKKRKKGIAKRGGWEVAKKLLKAIPIIGPIFVVGFAGHDIKKKGLVAGAVHVGLDATPVVGTAKNVLEIFTGDLIPDKADKVQTPSRTSRQPVPPNQN
;
A
#
# COMPACT_ATOMS: atom_id res chain seq x y z
N MET A 1 -47.36 -16.06 1.39
CA MET A 1 -46.90 -14.82 0.70
C MET A 1 -46.16 -13.81 1.62
N ALA A 2 -46.43 -13.75 2.93
CA ALA A 2 -45.81 -12.78 3.86
C ALA A 2 -44.28 -12.93 4.06
N LYS A 3 -43.73 -14.15 3.99
CA LYS A 3 -42.29 -14.43 4.20
C LYS A 3 -41.38 -13.84 3.10
N LYS A 4 -41.89 -13.75 1.85
CA LYS A 4 -41.17 -13.15 0.70
C LYS A 4 -41.03 -11.62 0.85
N ARG A 5 -42.06 -10.95 1.38
CA ARG A 5 -42.04 -9.48 1.62
C ARG A 5 -41.04 -9.08 2.70
N LYS A 6 -40.94 -9.83 3.81
CA LYS A 6 -39.96 -9.59 4.89
C LYS A 6 -38.51 -9.72 4.40
N LYS A 7 -38.21 -10.71 3.55
CA LYS A 7 -36.89 -10.87 2.92
C LYS A 7 -36.52 -9.69 2.00
N GLY A 8 -37.49 -9.14 1.26
CA GLY A 8 -37.27 -7.99 0.38
C GLY A 8 -36.96 -6.69 1.14
N ILE A 9 -37.63 -6.46 2.27
CA ILE A 9 -37.39 -5.29 3.14
C ILE A 9 -36.04 -5.42 3.85
N ALA A 10 -35.68 -6.59 4.38
CA ALA A 10 -34.37 -6.81 4.98
C ALA A 10 -33.22 -6.64 3.97
N LYS A 11 -33.39 -7.12 2.74
CA LYS A 11 -32.42 -6.90 1.66
C LYS A 11 -32.29 -5.41 1.28
N ARG A 12 -33.41 -4.68 1.16
CA ARG A 12 -33.40 -3.25 0.86
C ARG A 12 -32.79 -2.42 1.99
N GLY A 13 -33.16 -2.71 3.24
CA GLY A 13 -32.60 -2.05 4.41
C GLY A 13 -31.10 -2.29 4.55
N GLY A 14 -30.65 -3.54 4.36
CA GLY A 14 -29.22 -3.88 4.39
C GLY A 14 -28.42 -3.21 3.26
N TRP A 15 -29.01 -3.08 2.07
CA TRP A 15 -28.36 -2.41 0.93
C TRP A 15 -28.13 -0.92 1.16
N GLU A 16 -29.08 -0.22 1.80
CA GLU A 16 -28.88 1.20 2.15
C GLU A 16 -27.80 1.40 3.21
N VAL A 17 -27.71 0.51 4.20
CA VAL A 17 -26.62 0.53 5.20
C VAL A 17 -25.27 0.23 4.54
N ALA A 18 -25.20 -0.78 3.68
CA ALA A 18 -23.99 -1.12 2.95
C ALA A 18 -23.47 0.04 2.10
N LYS A 19 -24.35 0.75 1.38
CA LYS A 19 -23.96 1.95 0.63
C LYS A 19 -23.38 3.05 1.52
N LYS A 20 -23.96 3.26 2.71
CA LYS A 20 -23.45 4.25 3.67
C LYS A 20 -22.07 3.87 4.19
N LEU A 21 -21.84 2.59 4.47
CA LEU A 21 -20.53 2.09 4.88
C LEU A 21 -19.51 2.21 3.74
N LEU A 22 -19.86 1.83 2.50
CA LEU A 22 -18.98 1.99 1.34
C LEU A 22 -18.57 3.45 1.14
N LYS A 23 -19.51 4.39 1.28
CA LYS A 23 -19.22 5.82 1.19
C LYS A 23 -18.32 6.34 2.32
N ALA A 24 -18.26 5.65 3.46
CA ALA A 24 -17.41 6.01 4.59
C ALA A 24 -15.97 5.49 4.46
N ILE A 25 -15.72 4.46 3.65
CA ILE A 25 -14.39 3.87 3.42
C ILE A 25 -13.30 4.93 3.13
N PRO A 26 -13.48 5.88 2.19
CA PRO A 26 -12.44 6.88 1.88
C PRO A 26 -12.16 7.86 3.02
N ILE A 27 -13.04 7.95 4.03
CA ILE A 27 -12.88 8.84 5.19
C ILE A 27 -12.22 8.10 6.35
N ILE A 28 -12.60 6.82 6.56
CA ILE A 28 -12.10 6.01 7.67
C ILE A 28 -10.59 5.78 7.53
N GLY A 29 -10.10 5.48 6.33
CA GLY A 29 -8.67 5.25 6.08
C GLY A 29 -7.78 6.42 6.56
N PRO A 30 -8.00 7.65 6.08
CA PRO A 30 -7.23 8.83 6.51
C PRO A 30 -7.22 9.06 8.02
N ILE A 31 -8.36 8.83 8.70
CA ILE A 31 -8.44 8.99 10.16
C ILE A 31 -7.47 8.04 10.87
N PHE A 32 -7.43 6.78 10.45
CA PHE A 32 -6.50 5.81 11.04
C PHE A 32 -5.04 6.13 10.74
N VAL A 33 -4.73 6.56 9.51
CA VAL A 33 -3.37 6.98 9.13
C VAL A 33 -2.88 8.13 10.00
N VAL A 34 -3.68 9.17 10.16
CA VAL A 34 -3.34 10.33 11.00
C VAL A 34 -3.23 9.92 12.48
N GLY A 35 -4.14 9.09 12.97
CA GLY A 35 -4.12 8.59 14.35
C GLY A 35 -2.86 7.78 14.68
N PHE A 36 -2.48 6.85 13.81
CA PHE A 36 -1.26 6.05 14.00
C PHE A 36 0.00 6.90 13.89
N ALA A 37 0.09 7.77 12.87
CA ALA A 37 1.23 8.68 12.75
C ALA A 37 1.39 9.57 13.99
N GLY A 38 0.29 10.12 14.51
CA GLY A 38 0.30 10.91 15.74
C GLY A 38 0.72 10.12 16.98
N HIS A 39 0.30 8.86 17.10
CA HIS A 39 0.69 7.98 18.21
C HIS A 39 2.19 7.65 18.20
N ASP A 40 2.75 7.37 17.02
CA ASP A 40 4.18 7.09 16.88
C ASP A 40 5.04 8.33 17.12
N ILE A 41 4.59 9.50 16.63
CA ILE A 41 5.23 10.79 16.91
C ILE A 41 5.23 11.07 18.42
N LYS A 42 4.12 10.80 19.12
CA LYS A 42 4.02 11.02 20.58
C LYS A 42 4.98 10.12 21.38
N LYS A 43 5.24 8.90 20.90
CA LYS A 43 6.12 7.93 21.59
C LYS A 43 7.60 8.09 21.28
N LYS A 44 7.95 8.49 20.05
CA LYS A 44 9.34 8.53 19.55
C LYS A 44 9.90 9.95 19.37
N GLY A 45 9.06 10.98 19.48
CA GLY A 45 9.42 12.35 19.12
C GLY A 45 9.30 12.60 17.62
N LEU A 46 9.21 13.87 17.20
CA LEU A 46 8.85 14.24 15.82
C LEU A 46 9.84 13.69 14.77
N VAL A 47 11.13 13.75 15.05
CA VAL A 47 12.19 13.35 14.11
C VAL A 47 12.27 11.83 13.98
N ALA A 48 12.43 11.10 15.09
CA ALA A 48 12.53 9.64 15.06
C ALA A 48 11.19 8.97 14.69
N GLY A 49 10.06 9.58 15.06
CA GLY A 49 8.73 9.17 14.63
C GLY A 49 8.53 9.35 13.12
N ALA A 50 8.92 10.50 12.56
CA ALA A 50 8.81 10.74 11.12
C ALA A 50 9.71 9.81 10.29
N VAL A 51 10.94 9.51 10.75
CA VAL A 51 11.82 8.56 10.07
C VAL A 51 11.23 7.14 10.12
N HIS A 52 10.70 6.71 11.26
CA HIS A 52 10.10 5.39 11.41
C HIS A 52 8.85 5.21 10.53
N VAL A 53 7.92 6.17 10.62
CA VAL A 53 6.70 6.17 9.79
C VAL A 53 7.04 6.32 8.30
N GLY A 54 8.03 7.15 7.96
CA GLY A 54 8.48 7.34 6.59
C GLY A 54 9.12 6.08 6.00
N LEU A 55 9.92 5.35 6.77
CA LEU A 55 10.53 4.10 6.33
C LEU A 55 9.45 3.01 6.13
N ASP A 56 8.49 2.91 7.05
CA ASP A 56 7.36 1.98 6.95
C ASP A 56 6.36 2.36 5.84
N ALA A 57 6.32 3.63 5.44
CA ALA A 57 5.49 4.09 4.34
C ALA A 57 6.01 3.65 2.95
N THR A 58 7.28 3.27 2.81
CA THR A 58 7.86 2.89 1.51
C THR A 58 7.13 1.72 0.82
N PRO A 59 6.83 0.57 1.47
CA PRO A 59 5.99 -0.47 0.86
C PRO A 59 4.52 -0.04 0.68
N VAL A 60 4.02 0.88 1.51
CA VAL A 60 2.66 1.42 1.40
C VAL A 60 2.50 2.27 0.15
N VAL A 61 3.49 3.10 -0.20
CA VAL A 61 3.49 3.91 -1.42
C VAL A 61 3.47 3.02 -2.67
N GLY A 62 4.26 1.94 -2.69
CA GLY A 62 4.22 0.96 -3.78
C GLY A 62 2.86 0.27 -3.92
N THR A 63 2.23 -0.08 -2.81
CA THR A 63 0.87 -0.66 -2.79
C THR A 63 -0.18 0.34 -3.25
N ALA A 64 -0.10 1.59 -2.78
CA ALA A 64 -1.01 2.67 -3.17
C ALA A 64 -0.91 2.97 -4.66
N LYS A 65 0.30 2.95 -5.21
CA LYS A 65 0.57 3.10 -6.64
C LYS A 65 -0.08 1.97 -7.45
N ASN A 66 0.13 0.71 -7.05
CA ASN A 66 -0.50 -0.45 -7.69
C ASN A 66 -2.03 -0.38 -7.66
N VAL A 67 -2.62 0.01 -6.53
CA VAL A 67 -4.08 0.23 -6.42
C VAL A 67 -4.52 1.35 -7.35
N LEU A 68 -3.79 2.47 -7.39
CA LEU A 68 -4.13 3.59 -8.26
C LEU A 68 -4.07 3.23 -9.75
N GLU A 69 -3.10 2.41 -10.15
CA GLU A 69 -2.98 1.85 -11.50
C GLU A 69 -4.19 0.98 -11.86
N ILE A 70 -4.62 0.11 -10.93
CA ILE A 70 -5.81 -0.74 -11.12
C ILE A 70 -7.10 0.08 -11.30
N PHE A 71 -7.26 1.17 -10.55
CA PHE A 71 -8.50 1.96 -10.56
C PHE A 71 -8.54 3.07 -11.60
N THR A 72 -7.39 3.63 -11.99
CA THR A 72 -7.34 4.80 -12.88
C THR A 72 -6.92 4.45 -14.31
N GLY A 73 -6.31 3.27 -14.52
CA GLY A 73 -5.65 2.93 -15.79
C GLY A 73 -4.32 3.68 -15.97
N ASP A 74 -3.37 3.06 -16.68
CA ASP A 74 -1.95 3.43 -16.88
C ASP A 74 -1.56 4.91 -16.63
N LEU A 75 -1.32 5.26 -15.34
CA LEU A 75 -0.91 6.60 -14.92
C LEU A 75 0.60 6.75 -14.69
N ILE A 76 1.38 5.65 -14.82
CA ILE A 76 2.82 5.67 -14.59
C ILE A 76 3.52 5.21 -15.88
N PRO A 77 4.12 6.15 -16.64
CA PRO A 77 4.89 5.79 -17.82
C PRO A 77 6.05 4.86 -17.44
N ASP A 78 6.18 3.77 -18.19
CA ASP A 78 7.28 2.83 -18.07
C ASP A 78 8.61 3.54 -18.35
N LYS A 79 9.37 3.76 -17.28
CA LYS A 79 10.72 4.34 -17.30
C LYS A 79 11.55 3.67 -16.21
N ALA A 80 11.83 2.38 -16.34
CA ALA A 80 12.88 1.75 -15.54
C ALA A 80 13.58 0.55 -16.19
N ASP A 81 13.61 0.42 -17.53
CA ASP A 81 14.61 -0.42 -18.20
C ASP A 81 15.95 0.30 -18.31
N LYS A 82 16.51 0.74 -17.17
CA LYS A 82 17.90 1.14 -17.09
C LYS A 82 18.39 1.02 -15.66
N VAL A 83 18.88 -0.17 -15.31
CA VAL A 83 20.23 -0.44 -14.81
C VAL A 83 20.28 -1.94 -14.48
N GLN A 84 20.63 -2.75 -15.47
CA GLN A 84 21.34 -3.99 -15.23
C GLN A 84 22.65 -3.90 -16.01
N THR A 85 23.61 -3.19 -15.44
CA THR A 85 25.02 -3.39 -15.80
C THR A 85 25.58 -4.43 -14.83
N PRO A 86 25.62 -5.73 -15.17
CA PRO A 86 26.48 -6.64 -14.44
C PRO A 86 27.92 -6.31 -14.84
N SER A 87 28.59 -5.46 -14.06
CA SER A 87 30.04 -5.39 -14.04
C SER A 87 30.59 -6.70 -13.46
N ARG A 88 30.57 -7.77 -14.26
CA ARG A 88 31.34 -9.00 -14.02
C ARG A 88 32.73 -8.82 -14.60
N THR A 89 33.52 -7.98 -13.93
CA THR A 89 34.97 -7.98 -14.07
C THR A 89 35.56 -8.19 -12.69
N SER A 90 36.53 -9.10 -12.61
CA SER A 90 37.48 -9.30 -11.52
C SER A 90 36.96 -9.83 -10.18
N ARG A 91 36.73 -11.14 -10.08
CA ARG A 91 37.27 -11.99 -8.99
C ARG A 91 37.37 -13.44 -9.47
N GLN A 92 38.50 -13.81 -10.05
CA GLN A 92 39.06 -15.12 -9.74
C GLN A 92 40.58 -15.02 -9.56
N PRO A 93 41.10 -15.43 -8.39
CA PRO A 93 42.52 -15.41 -8.06
C PRO A 93 43.28 -16.51 -8.80
N VAL A 94 44.52 -16.22 -9.16
CA VAL A 94 45.49 -17.13 -9.79
C VAL A 94 45.93 -18.21 -8.79
N PRO A 95 45.84 -19.51 -9.11
CA PRO A 95 46.69 -20.52 -8.48
C PRO A 95 47.95 -20.78 -9.32
N PRO A 96 49.13 -20.89 -8.69
CA PRO A 96 50.39 -21.21 -9.36
C PRO A 96 50.58 -22.73 -9.45
N ASN A 97 51.02 -23.26 -10.59
CA ASN A 97 51.77 -24.53 -10.62
C ASN A 97 52.44 -24.73 -11.99
N GLN A 98 53.74 -24.46 -12.12
CA GLN A 98 54.94 -25.32 -11.91
C GLN A 98 55.09 -26.46 -12.94
N ASN A 99 56.20 -26.33 -13.69
CA ASN A 99 56.82 -27.23 -14.67
C ASN A 99 56.17 -27.36 -16.05
#